data_AF-A0A2G9T880-F1
#
_entry.id   AF-A0A2G9T880-F1
#
_cell.length_a   1.000
_cell.length_b   1.000
_cell.length_c   1.000
_cell.angle_alpha   90.00
_cell.angle_beta   90.00
_cell.angle_gamma   90.00
#
_symmetry.space_group_name_H-M   'P 1'
#
loop_
_entity.id
_entity.type
_entity.pdbx_description
1 polymer ?
#
loop_
_entity_poly.entity_id
_entity_poly.type
_entity_poly.pdbx_seq_one_letter_code
_entity_poly.pdbx_strand_id
1 'polypeptide(L)'
;VEIIRFIHSLWINYDQEMYYENGENSVAARAHTTTLNEELGQVQYIFSDKTGTLTRNIMTFNKCTINGICYGDVVDARGEPVEITP
;
A
#
# COMPACT_ATOMS: atom_id res chain seq x y z
N VAL A 1 25.63 -16.54 -15.81
CA VAL A 1 24.44 -16.37 -14.93
C VAL A 1 24.35 -14.96 -14.37
N GLU A 2 25.46 -14.36 -13.90
CA GLU A 2 25.46 -13.01 -13.31
C GLU A 2 24.93 -11.89 -14.24
N ILE A 3 25.24 -11.93 -15.54
CA ILE A 3 24.72 -10.94 -16.52
C ILE A 3 23.19 -11.01 -16.62
N ILE A 4 22.61 -12.21 -16.58
CA ILE A 4 21.14 -12.40 -16.65
C ILE A 4 20.49 -11.81 -15.40
N ARG A 5 21.06 -12.10 -14.23
CA ARG A 5 20.63 -11.53 -12.94
C ARG A 5 20.71 -10.01 -12.92
N PHE A 6 21.76 -9.45 -13.53
CA PHE A 6 21.90 -8.01 -13.72
C PHE A 6 20.80 -7.43 -14.61
N ILE A 7 20.54 -8.04 -15.79
CA ILE A 7 19.45 -7.60 -16.68
C ILE A 7 18.09 -7.66 -15.98
N HIS A 8 17.79 -8.74 -15.24
CA HIS A 8 16.55 -8.84 -14.47
C HIS A 8 16.43 -7.74 -13.41
N SER A 9 17.53 -7.39 -12.73
CA SER A 9 17.51 -6.28 -11.77
C SER A 9 17.21 -4.93 -12.44
N LEU A 10 17.68 -4.72 -13.67
CA LEU A 10 17.34 -3.54 -14.45
C LEU A 10 15.86 -3.52 -14.82
N TRP A 11 15.26 -4.66 -15.17
CA TRP A 11 13.83 -4.73 -15.46
C TRP A 11 12.98 -4.36 -14.24
N ILE A 12 13.33 -4.84 -13.05
CA ILE A 12 12.64 -4.44 -11.80
C ILE A 12 12.74 -2.93 -11.59
N ASN A 13 13.91 -2.33 -11.86
CA ASN A 13 14.13 -0.90 -11.65
C ASN A 13 13.38 -0.02 -12.67
N TYR A 14 13.16 -0.51 -13.89
CA TYR A 14 12.48 0.22 -14.96
C TYR A 14 10.99 -0.11 -15.06
N ASP A 15 10.45 -0.93 -14.15
CA ASP A 15 9.04 -1.27 -14.13
C ASP A 15 8.19 -0.07 -13.70
N GLN A 16 7.26 0.34 -14.56
CA GLN A 16 6.34 1.44 -14.30
C GLN A 16 5.20 1.06 -13.36
N GLU A 17 4.82 -0.23 -13.31
CA GLU A 17 3.76 -0.69 -12.40
C GLU A 17 4.20 -0.68 -10.93
N MET A 18 5.51 -0.74 -10.68
CA MET A 18 6.11 -0.65 -9.35
C MET A 18 6.65 0.76 -9.04
N TYR A 19 6.20 1.78 -9.77
CA TYR A 19 6.55 3.17 -9.50
C TYR A 19 5.49 3.83 -8.61
N TYR A 20 5.90 4.33 -7.45
CA TYR A 20 5.03 5.09 -6.56
C TYR A 20 5.15 6.59 -6.84
N GLU A 21 4.11 7.17 -7.42
CA GLU A 21 4.04 8.61 -7.69
C GLU A 21 3.43 9.36 -6.50
N ASN A 22 4.20 10.25 -5.89
CA ASN A 22 3.76 11.07 -4.75
C ASN A 22 4.47 12.43 -4.74
N GLY A 23 4.37 13.14 -5.87
CA GLY A 23 4.99 14.45 -6.06
C GLY A 23 6.51 14.40 -5.87
N GLU A 24 7.03 15.22 -4.95
CA GLU A 24 8.47 15.30 -4.64
C GLU A 24 9.04 14.01 -4.02
N ASN A 25 8.20 13.14 -3.46
CA ASN A 25 8.59 11.89 -2.81
C ASN A 25 8.27 10.66 -3.68
N SER A 26 8.34 10.80 -5.00
CA SER A 26 8.11 9.68 -5.89
C SER A 26 9.27 8.68 -5.86
N VAL A 27 8.98 7.38 -5.76
CA VAL A 27 9.97 6.33 -5.54
C VAL A 27 9.75 5.19 -6.54
N ALA A 28 10.80 4.84 -7.27
CA ALA A 28 10.84 3.65 -8.12
C ALA A 28 11.29 2.42 -7.32
N ALA A 29 10.81 1.24 -7.72
CA ALA A 29 11.35 -0.02 -7.21
C ALA A 29 12.86 -0.10 -7.46
N ARG A 30 13.61 -0.62 -6.48
CA ARG A 30 15.06 -0.73 -6.56
C ARG A 30 15.57 -2.09 -6.09
N ALA A 31 16.11 -2.86 -7.02
CA ALA A 31 16.83 -4.09 -6.72
C ALA A 31 18.25 -3.76 -6.22
N HIS A 32 18.44 -3.74 -4.90
CA HIS A 32 19.75 -3.48 -4.29
C HIS A 32 20.75 -4.64 -4.42
N THR A 33 20.25 -5.87 -4.57
CA THR A 33 21.05 -7.09 -4.66
C THR A 33 20.59 -7.93 -5.85
N THR A 34 21.45 -8.11 -6.86
CA THR A 34 21.09 -8.80 -8.10
C THR A 34 21.06 -10.32 -7.96
N THR A 35 21.71 -10.88 -6.95
CA THR A 35 21.80 -12.34 -6.75
C THR A 35 20.51 -12.98 -6.23
N LEU A 36 19.62 -12.19 -5.63
CA LEU A 36 18.40 -12.67 -4.95
C LEU A 36 17.16 -12.69 -5.86
N ASN A 37 17.28 -12.23 -7.10
CA ASN A 37 16.12 -12.09 -7.99
C ASN A 37 15.40 -13.42 -8.27
N GLU A 38 16.14 -14.54 -8.29
CA GLU A 38 15.57 -15.88 -8.52
C GLU A 38 14.86 -16.43 -7.26
N GLU A 39 15.29 -16.02 -6.07
CA GLU A 39 14.71 -16.46 -4.80
C GLU A 39 13.35 -15.79 -4.52
N LEU A 40 13.09 -14.61 -5.10
CA LEU A 40 11.81 -13.91 -5.01
C LEU A 40 10.63 -14.78 -5.52
N GLY A 41 10.86 -15.60 -6.54
CA GLY A 41 9.84 -16.51 -7.07
C GLY A 41 9.56 -17.74 -6.19
N GLN A 42 10.34 -17.96 -5.13
CA GLN A 42 10.26 -19.11 -4.24
C GLN A 42 9.79 -18.75 -2.82
N VAL A 43 9.41 -17.50 -2.58
CA VAL A 43 8.98 -17.01 -1.27
C VAL A 43 7.67 -17.70 -0.86
N GLN A 44 7.66 -18.32 0.33
CA GLN A 44 6.47 -18.98 0.91
C GLN A 44 5.82 -18.18 2.05
N TYR A 45 6.60 -17.34 2.73
CA TYR A 45 6.15 -16.57 3.89
C TYR A 45 6.59 -15.12 3.76
N ILE A 46 5.66 -14.20 4.04
CA ILE A 46 5.92 -12.76 4.09
C ILE A 46 5.71 -12.31 5.53
N PHE A 47 6.77 -11.79 6.16
CA PHE A 47 6.68 -11.13 7.45
C PHE A 47 6.56 -9.62 7.21
N SER A 48 5.42 -9.04 7.60
CA SER A 48 5.14 -7.62 7.42
C SER A 48 5.08 -6.91 8.76
N ASP A 49 5.67 -5.73 8.83
CA ASP A 49 5.47 -4.82 9.97
C ASP A 49 4.10 -4.13 9.86
N LYS A 50 3.51 -3.77 11.00
CA LYS A 50 2.22 -3.07 11.02
C LYS A 50 2.38 -1.60 10.65
N THR A 51 3.26 -0.89 11.35
CA THR A 51 3.35 0.57 11.25
C THR A 51 4.32 0.97 10.15
N GLY A 52 3.89 1.84 9.23
CA GLY A 52 4.74 2.28 8.12
C GLY A 52 4.80 1.31 6.94
N THR A 53 4.31 0.07 7.08
CA THR A 53 4.08 -0.86 5.96
C THR A 53 2.58 -1.07 5.72
N LEU A 54 1.86 -1.70 6.66
CA LEU A 54 0.41 -1.94 6.49
C LEU A 54 -0.42 -0.68 6.71
N THR A 55 -0.01 0.17 7.67
CA THR A 55 -0.75 1.40 7.99
C THR A 55 0.12 2.63 7.82
N ARG A 56 -0.43 3.65 7.17
CA ARG A 56 0.10 5.02 7.25
C ARG A 56 -0.10 5.55 8.66
N ASN A 57 0.84 6.35 9.16
CA ASN A 57 0.73 6.99 10.47
C ASN A 57 -0.22 8.21 10.43
N ILE A 58 -1.47 7.94 10.03
CA ILE A 58 -2.55 8.92 9.90
C ILE A 58 -3.78 8.30 10.54
N MET A 59 -4.27 8.92 11.60
CA MET A 59 -5.46 8.46 12.32
C MET A 59 -6.61 9.40 12.00
N THR A 60 -7.59 8.88 11.25
CA THR A 60 -8.80 9.64 10.90
C THR A 60 -9.93 9.21 11.80
N PHE A 61 -10.58 10.17 12.44
CA PHE A 61 -11.81 9.90 13.18
C PHE A 61 -12.89 9.45 12.19
N ASN A 62 -13.49 8.29 12.45
CA ASN A 62 -14.48 7.69 11.57
C ASN A 62 -15.90 7.83 12.17
N LYS A 63 -16.12 7.22 13.33
CA LYS A 63 -17.44 7.14 13.97
C LYS A 63 -17.33 7.22 15.47
N CYS A 64 -18.39 7.66 16.14
CA CYS A 64 -18.54 7.52 17.58
C CYS A 64 -20.00 7.29 17.97
N THR A 65 -20.22 6.80 19.19
CA THR A 65 -21.55 6.65 19.75
C THR A 65 -21.69 7.54 20.99
N ILE A 66 -22.71 8.39 21.01
CA ILE A 66 -23.00 9.30 22.14
C ILE A 66 -24.43 9.04 22.60
N ASN A 67 -24.59 8.66 23.88
CA ASN A 67 -25.90 8.41 24.50
C ASN A 67 -26.77 7.38 23.72
N GLY A 68 -26.14 6.33 23.18
CA GLY A 68 -26.81 5.30 22.38
C GLY A 68 -27.07 5.69 20.91
N ILE A 69 -26.77 6.92 20.49
CA ILE A 69 -26.88 7.38 19.10
C ILE A 69 -25.53 7.23 18.42
N CYS A 70 -25.48 6.51 17.29
CA CYS A 70 -24.28 6.36 16.48
C CYS A 70 -24.15 7.53 15.50
N TYR A 71 -22.99 8.18 15.51
CA TYR A 71 -22.61 9.27 14.62
C TYR A 71 -21.50 8.76 13.70
N GLY A 72 -21.66 8.98 12.39
CA GLY A 72 -20.62 8.68 11.40
C GLY A 72 -20.97 7.69 10.29
N ASP A 73 -22.25 7.37 10.02
CA ASP A 73 -22.71 6.73 8.78
C ASP A 73 -24.00 7.39 8.28
N VAL A 74 -24.30 7.57 6.99
CA VAL A 74 -24.23 6.62 5.86
C VAL A 74 -23.98 7.39 4.56
N VAL A 75 -23.34 6.84 3.52
CA VAL A 75 -23.42 7.36 2.14
C VAL A 75 -24.27 6.40 1.27
N ASP A 76 -25.20 6.92 0.46
CA ASP A 76 -26.09 6.14 -0.44
C ASP A 76 -25.25 5.42 -1.54
N ALA A 77 -25.84 4.49 -2.32
CA ALA A 77 -25.20 3.88 -3.49
C ALA A 77 -24.61 4.86 -4.53
N ARG A 78 -24.91 6.16 -4.41
CA ARG A 78 -24.39 7.32 -5.16
C ARG A 78 -23.28 8.11 -4.43
N GLY A 79 -22.96 7.76 -3.19
CA GLY A 79 -21.95 8.47 -2.38
C GLY A 79 -22.49 9.65 -1.55
N GLU A 80 -23.81 9.80 -1.42
CA GLU A 80 -24.42 10.95 -0.72
C GLU A 80 -24.77 10.65 0.74
N PRO A 81 -24.44 11.53 1.70
CA PRO A 81 -24.66 11.26 3.12
C PRO A 81 -26.16 11.15 3.44
N VAL A 82 -26.62 9.97 3.87
CA VAL A 82 -27.97 9.75 4.39
C VAL A 82 -28.00 10.22 5.84
N GLU A 83 -28.76 11.29 6.08
CA GLU A 83 -29.07 11.74 7.43
C GLU A 83 -29.95 10.71 8.13
N ILE A 84 -29.40 10.11 9.19
CA ILE A 84 -30.14 9.22 10.09
C ILE A 84 -30.18 9.81 11.50
N THR A 85 -30.99 10.85 11.73
CA THR A 85 -31.72 11.04 13.01
C THR A 85 -32.81 12.12 12.93
N PRO A 86 -33.92 12.02 13.69
CA PRO A 86 -34.41 10.90 14.51
C PRO A 86 -35.49 10.05 13.83
#